data_AF-A0AAV1K9V6-F1
#
_entry.id   AF-A0AAV1K9V6-F1
#
_cell.length_a   1.000
_cell.length_b   1.000
_cell.length_c   1.000
_cell.angle_alpha   90.00
_cell.angle_beta   90.00
_cell.angle_gamma   90.00
#
_symmetry.space_group_name_H-M   'P 1'
#
loop_
_entity.id
_entity.type
_entity.pdbx_description
1 polymer ?
#
loop_
_entity_poly.entity_id
_entity_poly.type
_entity_poly.pdbx_seq_one_letter_code
_entity_poly.pdbx_strand_id
1 'polypeptide(L)'
;MLQCLKCASAIVKNEQYYIVGDMGPEIITILENLGQLMDENEPICSQCFANILQELSVGTNPENDLQRPNANSISILCVWCQRRLGSGRCHSVSDGPERYFISERISPRQIPEGAVVCYLCWTEAQQTLRRQGVSYVPSPNTIVCVWCLRSLANTRRHSIPDGPERNEIIARIHPREIPPGGFVCYACWVAACRNVQRAANIEEGWQNPGPSYQHYGADCVWCKMSLFQRQVRILRDGPERDIVAERIYPNELPEHALVCVDCWARAQEYVNSSEGSVVQPAGTPNPWINLADDYKHTSNSSRRCFVPFCTNPERLSVPDFLRKRILQSTKIYVTENCRICAKHRNTYNWEFLKENEFSSTFTQAEIKSMLNLSLCPDSTNN
;
A
#
# COMPACT_ATOMS: atom_id res chain seq x y z
N MET A 1 -15.17 -38.02 9.93
CA MET A 1 -15.03 -38.12 8.46
C MET A 1 -13.66 -37.56 8.12
N LEU A 2 -12.83 -38.33 7.41
CA LEU A 2 -11.52 -37.85 6.98
C LEU A 2 -11.71 -36.83 5.87
N GLN A 3 -10.96 -35.73 5.89
CA GLN A 3 -10.95 -34.72 4.83
C GLN A 3 -9.57 -34.67 4.20
N CYS A 4 -9.50 -34.61 2.87
CA CYS A 4 -8.22 -34.48 2.19
C CYS A 4 -7.58 -33.13 2.51
N LEU A 5 -6.33 -33.15 2.96
CA LEU A 5 -5.56 -31.94 3.29
C LEU A 5 -5.51 -30.93 2.12
N LYS A 6 -5.25 -31.40 0.89
CA LYS A 6 -5.05 -30.53 -0.29
C LYS A 6 -6.33 -29.94 -0.87
N CYS A 7 -7.42 -30.71 -0.97
CA CYS A 7 -8.65 -30.27 -1.64
C CYS A 7 -9.87 -30.13 -0.72
N ALA A 8 -9.72 -30.42 0.58
CA ALA A 8 -10.78 -30.39 1.60
C ALA A 8 -11.99 -31.31 1.32
N SER A 9 -11.91 -32.22 0.34
CA SER A 9 -12.99 -33.16 0.05
C SER A 9 -13.07 -34.24 1.13
N ALA A 10 -14.29 -34.64 1.51
CA ALA A 10 -14.50 -35.78 2.39
C ALA A 10 -14.03 -37.07 1.71
N ILE A 11 -13.21 -37.86 2.40
CA ILE A 11 -12.72 -39.17 1.94
C ILE A 11 -13.75 -40.22 2.34
N VAL A 12 -14.27 -40.96 1.36
CA VAL A 12 -15.31 -41.97 1.59
C VAL A 12 -14.70 -43.21 2.23
N LYS A 13 -15.46 -43.95 3.06
CA LYS A 13 -14.99 -45.05 3.93
C LYS A 13 -14.30 -46.23 3.21
N ASN A 14 -14.23 -46.25 1.88
CA ASN A 14 -13.55 -47.29 1.08
C ASN A 14 -12.61 -46.72 0.00
N GLU A 15 -12.34 -45.41 0.00
CA GLU A 15 -11.40 -44.80 -0.94
C GLU A 15 -9.96 -44.93 -0.44
N GLN A 16 -9.02 -45.20 -1.36
CA GLN A 16 -7.60 -45.13 -1.04
C GLN A 16 -7.19 -43.69 -0.71
N TYR A 17 -6.47 -43.55 0.39
CA TYR A 17 -5.83 -42.30 0.82
C TYR A 17 -4.43 -42.59 1.32
N TYR A 18 -3.63 -41.54 1.44
CA TYR A 18 -2.24 -41.60 1.87
C TYR A 18 -2.05 -40.66 3.06
N ILE A 19 -1.34 -41.10 4.09
CA ILE A 19 -1.01 -40.28 5.25
C ILE A 19 0.29 -39.52 4.98
N VAL A 20 0.33 -38.23 5.33
CA VAL A 20 1.49 -37.35 5.06
C VAL A 20 2.78 -37.88 5.68
N GLY A 21 2.74 -38.38 6.92
CA GLY A 21 3.90 -38.94 7.61
C GLY A 21 4.50 -40.20 6.97
N ASP A 22 3.73 -40.89 6.12
CA ASP A 22 4.19 -42.07 5.37
C ASP A 22 4.83 -41.68 4.01
N MET A 23 4.83 -40.39 3.66
CA MET A 23 5.38 -39.90 2.39
C MET A 23 6.87 -39.58 2.49
N GLY A 24 7.59 -39.68 1.37
CA GLY A 24 8.99 -39.28 1.29
C GLY A 24 9.19 -37.77 1.55
N PRO A 25 10.37 -37.36 2.04
CA PRO A 25 10.65 -35.96 2.39
C PRO A 25 10.48 -34.98 1.21
N GLU A 26 10.64 -35.44 -0.03
CA GLU A 26 10.43 -34.65 -1.25
C GLU A 26 8.97 -34.24 -1.40
N ILE A 27 8.04 -35.12 -1.05
CA ILE A 27 6.59 -34.86 -1.11
C ILE A 27 6.19 -33.89 0.02
N ILE A 28 6.75 -34.08 1.22
CA ILE A 28 6.52 -33.20 2.37
C ILE A 28 6.95 -31.77 2.03
N THR A 29 8.12 -31.59 1.43
CA THR A 29 8.64 -30.28 1.01
C THR A 29 7.71 -29.56 0.02
N ILE A 30 7.10 -30.29 -0.93
CA ILE A 30 6.13 -29.70 -1.88
C ILE A 30 4.89 -29.22 -1.15
N LEU A 31 4.40 -29.99 -0.19
CA LEU A 31 3.22 -29.65 0.58
C LEU A 31 3.47 -28.46 1.51
N GLU A 32 4.64 -28.36 2.14
CA GLU A 32 5.04 -27.21 2.97
C GLU A 32 5.09 -25.90 2.18
N ASN A 33 5.54 -25.94 0.93
CA ASN A 33 5.55 -24.78 0.03
C ASN A 33 4.16 -24.21 -0.29
N LEU A 34 3.09 -24.96 0.00
CA LEU A 34 1.71 -24.48 -0.12
C LEU A 34 1.26 -23.64 1.09
N GLY A 35 2.13 -23.46 2.10
CA GLY A 35 1.93 -22.49 3.19
C GLY A 35 1.00 -22.97 4.31
N GLN A 36 0.85 -24.29 4.48
CA GLN A 36 0.06 -24.89 5.56
C GLN A 36 0.99 -25.65 6.51
N LEU A 37 0.82 -25.41 7.82
CA LEU A 37 1.40 -26.27 8.86
C LEU A 37 0.69 -27.63 8.77
N MET A 38 1.44 -28.69 8.50
CA MET A 38 0.89 -30.03 8.33
C MET A 38 1.05 -30.85 9.60
N ASP A 39 0.01 -31.60 9.97
CA ASP A 39 0.12 -32.69 10.94
C ASP A 39 0.47 -33.98 10.17
N GLU A 40 1.44 -34.74 10.67
CA GLU A 40 1.92 -35.99 10.07
C GLU A 40 0.79 -37.01 9.84
N ASN A 41 -0.32 -36.89 10.58
CA ASN A 41 -1.48 -37.80 10.49
C ASN A 41 -2.55 -37.33 9.51
N GLU A 42 -2.35 -36.24 8.77
CA GLU A 42 -3.34 -35.73 7.84
C GLU A 42 -3.43 -36.59 6.56
N PRO A 43 -4.65 -36.94 6.09
CA PRO A 43 -4.82 -37.77 4.91
C PRO A 43 -4.88 -36.95 3.62
N ILE A 44 -4.34 -37.49 2.54
CA ILE A 44 -4.41 -36.97 1.18
C ILE A 44 -5.17 -38.00 0.32
N CYS A 45 -6.20 -37.55 -0.40
CA CYS A 45 -6.95 -38.42 -1.29
C CYS A 45 -6.09 -38.87 -2.48
N SER A 46 -6.38 -40.05 -3.03
CA SER A 46 -5.63 -40.65 -4.13
C SER A 46 -5.45 -39.72 -5.35
N GLN A 47 -6.47 -38.91 -5.67
CA GLN A 47 -6.39 -37.95 -6.78
C GLN A 47 -5.39 -36.82 -6.49
N CYS A 48 -5.39 -36.28 -5.28
CA CYS A 48 -4.44 -35.24 -4.89
C CYS A 48 -3.01 -35.79 -4.84
N PHE A 49 -2.85 -37.02 -4.39
CA PHE A 49 -1.57 -37.72 -4.38
C PHE A 49 -1.02 -37.96 -5.79
N ALA A 50 -1.85 -38.45 -6.72
CA ALA A 50 -1.46 -38.63 -8.11
C ALA A 50 -0.99 -37.33 -8.77
N ASN A 51 -1.66 -36.21 -8.48
CA ASN A 51 -1.25 -34.89 -8.98
C ASN A 51 0.13 -34.47 -8.42
N ILE A 52 0.42 -34.75 -7.15
CA ILE A 52 1.72 -34.45 -6.54
C ILE A 52 2.83 -35.29 -7.19
N LEU A 53 2.58 -36.58 -7.44
CA LEU A 53 3.54 -37.44 -8.14
C LEU A 53 3.80 -36.96 -9.59
N GLN A 54 2.76 -36.46 -10.25
CA GLN A 54 2.91 -35.87 -11.59
C GLN A 54 3.79 -34.62 -11.56
N GLU A 55 3.61 -33.73 -10.57
CA GLU A 55 4.45 -32.54 -10.38
C GLU A 55 5.94 -32.92 -10.18
N LEU A 56 6.21 -33.99 -9.43
CA LEU A 56 7.57 -34.52 -9.23
C LEU A 56 8.19 -35.09 -10.51
N SER A 57 7.40 -35.75 -11.35
CA SER A 57 7.89 -36.40 -12.57
C SER A 57 8.34 -35.44 -13.68
N VAL A 58 7.91 -34.17 -13.62
CA VAL A 58 8.18 -33.17 -14.66
C VAL A 58 9.52 -32.45 -14.42
N GLY A 59 10.15 -32.63 -13.25
CA GLY A 59 11.34 -31.89 -12.82
C GLY A 59 12.70 -32.35 -13.35
N THR A 60 12.79 -33.39 -14.18
CA THR A 60 14.09 -33.95 -14.59
C THR A 60 14.23 -34.09 -16.11
N ASN A 61 14.41 -32.98 -16.82
CA ASN A 61 15.10 -33.00 -18.12
C ASN A 61 15.66 -31.60 -18.46
N PRO A 62 16.99 -31.39 -18.38
CA PRO A 62 17.63 -30.19 -18.85
C PRO A 62 18.16 -30.46 -20.28
N GLU A 63 17.44 -30.01 -21.30
CA GLU A 63 17.88 -29.82 -22.71
C GLU A 63 16.76 -30.21 -23.68
N ASN A 64 15.83 -29.28 -23.91
CA ASN A 64 15.30 -28.92 -25.24
C ASN A 64 14.00 -28.10 -25.12
N ASP A 65 13.81 -27.23 -26.12
CA ASP A 65 12.55 -26.62 -26.57
C ASP A 65 12.12 -25.23 -26.06
N LEU A 66 12.75 -24.25 -26.69
CA LEU A 66 12.04 -23.13 -27.33
C LEU A 66 11.01 -23.66 -28.35
N GLN A 67 9.74 -23.77 -27.97
CA GLN A 67 8.54 -23.39 -28.75
C GLN A 67 7.27 -24.08 -28.21
N ARG A 68 6.30 -23.24 -27.82
CA ARG A 68 4.99 -23.51 -27.19
C ARG A 68 5.03 -23.71 -25.67
N PRO A 69 4.42 -22.80 -24.87
CA PRO A 69 4.26 -23.03 -23.46
C PRO A 69 3.22 -24.13 -23.26
N ASN A 70 3.68 -25.32 -22.89
CA ASN A 70 2.82 -26.38 -22.38
C ASN A 70 2.26 -25.93 -21.02
N ALA A 71 0.96 -26.11 -20.85
CA ALA A 71 0.18 -25.62 -19.73
C ALA A 71 0.45 -26.41 -18.44
N ASN A 72 1.62 -26.18 -17.82
CA ASN A 72 1.79 -26.36 -16.39
C ASN A 72 1.13 -25.16 -15.73
N SER A 73 0.15 -25.42 -14.86
CA SER A 73 -0.71 -24.43 -14.21
C SER A 73 0.06 -23.59 -13.19
N ILE A 74 1.01 -22.78 -13.67
CA ILE A 74 1.48 -21.61 -12.94
C ILE A 74 0.23 -20.77 -12.75
N SER A 75 -0.27 -20.73 -11.52
CA SER A 75 -1.38 -19.88 -11.13
C SER A 75 -1.03 -18.44 -11.48
N ILE A 76 -1.45 -17.97 -12.64
CA ILE A 76 -1.14 -16.63 -13.12
C ILE A 76 -1.86 -15.65 -12.19
N LEU A 77 -1.11 -14.78 -11.52
CA LEU A 77 -1.69 -13.76 -10.63
C LEU A 77 -1.86 -12.44 -11.37
N CYS A 78 -2.95 -11.74 -11.09
CA CYS A 78 -3.07 -10.34 -11.48
C CYS A 78 -1.98 -9.50 -10.79
N VAL A 79 -1.09 -8.85 -11.54
CA VAL A 79 0.00 -8.06 -10.93
C VAL A 79 -0.52 -6.92 -10.03
N TRP A 80 -1.72 -6.40 -10.33
CA TRP A 80 -2.35 -5.34 -9.55
C TRP A 80 -3.03 -5.88 -8.27
N CYS A 81 -4.07 -6.71 -8.40
CA CYS A 81 -4.89 -7.13 -7.26
C CYS A 81 -4.49 -8.48 -6.65
N GLN A 82 -3.47 -9.14 -7.19
CA GLN A 82 -2.94 -10.44 -6.72
C GLN A 82 -3.96 -11.60 -6.74
N ARG A 83 -5.12 -11.41 -7.38
CA ARG A 83 -6.11 -12.47 -7.56
C ARG A 83 -5.60 -13.51 -8.55
N ARG A 84 -5.77 -14.80 -8.22
CA ARG A 84 -5.54 -15.91 -9.15
C ARG A 84 -6.43 -15.76 -10.37
N LEU A 85 -5.81 -15.79 -11.54
CA LEU A 85 -6.49 -15.75 -12.83
C LEU A 85 -6.69 -17.19 -13.27
N GLY A 86 -7.95 -17.64 -13.27
CA GLY A 86 -8.33 -18.85 -14.02
C GLY A 86 -8.34 -18.57 -15.52
N SER A 87 -8.96 -19.46 -16.29
CA SER A 87 -9.17 -19.33 -17.75
C SER A 87 -10.04 -18.13 -18.19
N GLY A 88 -10.26 -17.15 -17.31
CA GLY A 88 -10.98 -15.92 -17.59
C GLY A 88 -10.15 -14.90 -18.37
N ARG A 89 -10.82 -13.83 -18.80
CA ARG A 89 -10.19 -12.73 -19.55
C ARG A 89 -9.11 -12.04 -18.71
N CYS A 90 -7.86 -12.23 -19.09
CA CYS A 90 -6.71 -11.47 -18.62
C CYS A 90 -6.16 -10.60 -19.75
N HIS A 91 -5.43 -9.56 -19.38
CA HIS A 91 -4.77 -8.67 -20.32
C HIS A 91 -3.28 -8.62 -20.01
N SER A 92 -2.44 -8.80 -21.02
CA SER A 92 -1.01 -8.56 -20.88
C SER A 92 -0.76 -7.08 -20.63
N VAL A 93 0.13 -6.80 -19.68
CA VAL A 93 0.59 -5.46 -19.38
C VAL A 93 1.78 -5.17 -20.31
N SER A 94 1.49 -4.71 -21.52
CA SER A 94 2.48 -4.22 -22.49
C SER A 94 2.97 -2.81 -22.11
N ASP A 95 3.96 -2.26 -22.83
CA ASP A 95 4.57 -0.93 -22.54
C ASP A 95 3.66 0.28 -22.86
N GLY A 96 2.36 0.16 -22.59
CA GLY A 96 1.35 1.20 -22.74
C GLY A 96 1.14 2.05 -21.48
N PRO A 97 0.28 3.09 -21.55
CA PRO A 97 -0.09 3.93 -20.41
C PRO A 97 -0.70 3.14 -19.25
N GLU A 98 -1.29 1.98 -19.53
CA GLU A 98 -1.83 1.08 -18.53
C GLU A 98 -0.72 0.51 -17.64
N ARG A 99 0.46 0.16 -18.19
CA ARG A 99 1.60 -0.32 -17.40
C ARG A 99 2.11 0.73 -16.43
N TYR A 100 2.18 1.99 -16.86
CA TYR A 100 2.58 3.11 -16.01
C TYR A 100 1.54 3.37 -14.91
N PHE A 101 0.27 3.40 -15.28
CA PHE A 101 -0.81 3.58 -14.31
C PHE A 101 -0.82 2.44 -13.26
N ILE A 102 -0.63 1.21 -13.71
CA ILE A 102 -0.55 0.04 -12.84
C ILE A 102 0.73 0.10 -11.98
N SER A 103 1.88 0.51 -12.53
CA SER A 103 3.16 0.54 -11.79
C SER A 103 3.11 1.56 -10.65
N GLU A 104 2.53 2.73 -10.89
CA GLU A 104 2.30 3.75 -9.85
C GLU A 104 1.42 3.21 -8.71
N ARG A 105 0.41 2.40 -9.03
CA ARG A 105 -0.53 1.82 -8.06
C ARG A 105 0.03 0.64 -7.27
N ILE A 106 0.99 -0.10 -7.82
CA ILE A 106 1.60 -1.25 -7.13
C ILE A 106 2.95 -0.95 -6.49
N SER A 107 3.49 0.26 -6.70
CA SER A 107 4.73 0.74 -6.10
C SER A 107 4.76 0.45 -4.58
N PRO A 108 5.86 -0.14 -4.05
CA PRO A 108 7.19 -0.25 -4.65
C PRO A 108 7.42 -1.46 -5.56
N ARG A 109 6.41 -2.29 -5.84
CA ARG A 109 6.59 -3.51 -6.64
C ARG A 109 6.86 -3.18 -8.11
N GLN A 110 7.78 -3.91 -8.73
CA GLN A 110 8.02 -3.82 -10.17
C GLN A 110 7.05 -4.74 -10.93
N ILE A 111 6.67 -4.35 -12.15
CA ILE A 111 5.84 -5.17 -13.04
C ILE A 111 6.78 -6.09 -13.84
N PRO A 112 6.78 -7.42 -13.60
CA PRO A 112 7.63 -8.34 -14.35
C PRO A 112 7.27 -8.34 -15.84
N GLU A 113 8.22 -8.74 -16.69
CA GLU A 113 7.95 -8.95 -18.11
C GLU A 113 6.92 -10.06 -18.30
N GLY A 114 5.95 -9.84 -19.21
CA GLY A 114 4.83 -10.76 -19.40
C GLY A 114 3.78 -10.74 -18.29
N ALA A 115 3.84 -9.79 -17.34
CA ALA A 115 2.80 -9.62 -16.33
C ALA A 115 1.42 -9.45 -16.98
N VAL A 116 0.40 -9.99 -16.30
CA VAL A 116 -0.99 -9.84 -16.72
C VAL A 116 -1.81 -9.19 -15.60
N VAL A 117 -2.92 -8.57 -15.98
CA VAL A 117 -3.95 -8.10 -15.07
C VAL A 117 -5.30 -8.74 -15.37
N CYS A 118 -6.14 -8.86 -14.34
CA CYS A 118 -7.52 -9.28 -14.52
C CYS A 118 -8.31 -8.23 -15.33
N TYR A 119 -9.35 -8.68 -16.03
CA TYR A 119 -10.25 -7.81 -16.78
C TYR A 119 -10.79 -6.60 -15.98
N LEU A 120 -11.09 -6.79 -14.69
CA LEU A 120 -11.60 -5.71 -13.83
C LEU A 120 -10.55 -4.63 -13.60
N CYS A 121 -9.34 -5.01 -13.21
CA CYS A 121 -8.21 -4.09 -13.04
C CYS A 121 -7.85 -3.41 -14.37
N TRP A 122 -7.86 -4.14 -15.48
CA TRP A 122 -7.64 -3.56 -16.80
C TRP A 122 -8.70 -2.49 -17.14
N THR A 123 -9.97 -2.81 -16.93
CA THR A 123 -11.08 -1.89 -17.19
C THR A 123 -11.01 -0.65 -16.29
N GLU A 124 -10.63 -0.82 -15.02
CA GLU A 124 -10.43 0.29 -14.09
C GLU A 124 -9.27 1.20 -14.53
N ALA A 125 -8.14 0.62 -14.95
CA ALA A 125 -7.03 1.38 -15.53
C ALA A 125 -7.51 2.18 -16.76
N GLN A 126 -8.17 1.50 -17.71
CA GLN A 126 -8.71 2.13 -18.93
C GLN A 126 -9.70 3.25 -18.62
N GLN A 127 -10.65 3.04 -17.72
CA GLN A 127 -11.63 4.06 -17.34
C GLN A 127 -10.97 5.25 -16.66
N THR A 128 -9.99 5.00 -15.81
CA THR A 128 -9.27 6.08 -15.12
C THR A 128 -8.44 6.89 -16.10
N LEU A 129 -7.72 6.23 -17.01
CA LEU A 129 -6.98 6.88 -18.09
C LEU A 129 -7.91 7.70 -18.98
N ARG A 130 -9.08 7.17 -19.37
CA ARG A 130 -10.10 7.91 -20.14
C ARG A 130 -10.64 9.12 -19.38
N ARG A 131 -10.94 8.99 -18.08
CA ARG A 131 -11.39 10.12 -17.23
C ARG A 131 -10.32 11.20 -17.08
N GLN A 132 -9.05 10.81 -17.12
CA GLN A 132 -7.92 11.73 -17.14
C GLN A 132 -7.70 12.38 -18.52
N GLY A 133 -8.52 12.07 -19.53
CA GLY A 133 -8.35 12.55 -20.89
C GLY A 133 -7.17 11.90 -21.61
N VAL A 134 -6.63 10.80 -21.08
CA VAL A 134 -5.57 10.00 -21.71
C VAL A 134 -6.24 9.08 -22.73
N SER A 135 -6.74 9.66 -23.83
CA SER A 135 -7.05 8.90 -25.04
C SER A 135 -5.77 8.83 -25.86
N TYR A 136 -5.06 7.71 -25.78
CA TYR A 136 -3.85 7.49 -26.56
C TYR A 136 -4.05 6.28 -27.47
N VAL A 137 -4.64 6.52 -28.63
CA VAL A 137 -3.96 6.04 -29.83
C VAL A 137 -2.88 7.09 -30.04
N PRO A 138 -1.58 6.76 -29.93
CA PRO A 138 -0.55 7.67 -30.41
C PRO A 138 -0.85 7.89 -31.88
N SER A 139 -1.56 8.96 -32.23
CA SER A 139 -1.26 9.59 -33.49
C SER A 139 0.22 9.95 -33.37
N PRO A 140 1.08 9.56 -34.33
CA PRO A 140 2.52 9.84 -34.30
C PRO A 140 2.87 11.34 -34.12
N ASN A 141 1.86 12.21 -34.13
CA ASN A 141 1.97 13.65 -33.95
C ASN A 141 1.54 14.17 -32.56
N THR A 142 1.17 13.30 -31.62
CA THR A 142 0.72 13.77 -30.29
C THR A 142 1.91 14.08 -29.40
N ILE A 143 2.21 15.36 -29.25
CA ILE A 143 3.34 15.82 -28.43
C ILE A 143 2.90 15.83 -26.95
N VAL A 144 3.60 15.09 -26.10
CA VAL A 144 3.34 14.99 -24.65
C VAL A 144 4.55 15.49 -23.84
N CYS A 145 4.30 15.98 -22.63
CA CYS A 145 5.36 16.41 -21.71
C CYS A 145 6.13 15.18 -21.20
N VAL A 146 7.44 15.12 -21.40
CA VAL A 146 8.25 13.96 -20.94
C VAL A 146 8.24 13.80 -19.42
N TRP A 147 8.10 14.91 -18.68
CA TRP A 147 8.07 14.89 -17.22
C TRP A 147 6.71 14.38 -16.71
N CYS A 148 5.63 15.13 -16.98
CA CYS A 148 4.32 14.88 -16.37
C CYS A 148 3.31 14.16 -17.27
N LEU A 149 3.72 13.76 -18.49
CA LEU A 149 2.92 13.01 -19.48
C LEU A 149 1.65 13.69 -19.96
N ARG A 150 1.43 14.97 -19.61
CA ARG A 150 0.28 15.74 -20.09
C ARG A 150 0.44 16.09 -21.58
N SER A 151 -0.66 16.09 -22.31
CA SER A 151 -0.71 16.56 -23.70
C SER A 151 -0.25 18.01 -23.81
N LEU A 152 0.62 18.27 -24.80
CA LEU A 152 1.15 19.60 -25.12
C LEU A 152 0.47 20.21 -26.35
N ALA A 153 -0.63 19.65 -26.84
CA ALA A 153 -1.33 20.15 -28.03
C ALA A 153 -1.73 21.63 -27.91
N ASN A 154 -2.18 22.05 -26.72
CA ASN A 154 -2.68 23.41 -26.44
C ASN A 154 -1.93 24.11 -25.31
N THR A 155 -0.74 23.62 -24.93
CA THR A 155 0.02 24.17 -23.81
C THR A 155 1.35 24.74 -24.31
N ARG A 156 1.79 25.87 -23.76
CA ARG A 156 3.16 26.36 -23.98
C ARG A 156 4.15 25.25 -23.61
N ARG A 157 5.05 24.97 -24.56
CA ARG A 157 6.01 23.87 -24.46
C ARG A 157 7.42 24.39 -24.71
N HIS A 158 8.38 23.73 -24.07
CA HIS A 158 9.81 23.99 -24.25
C HIS A 158 10.45 22.72 -24.79
N SER A 159 11.25 22.88 -25.85
CA SER A 159 12.25 21.88 -26.20
C SER A 159 13.23 21.78 -25.04
N ILE A 160 13.72 20.59 -24.75
CA ILE A 160 14.67 20.37 -23.66
C ILE A 160 16.07 20.59 -24.25
N PRO A 161 16.74 21.74 -23.98
CA PRO A 161 18.08 21.99 -24.48
C PRO A 161 19.10 21.13 -23.73
N ASP A 162 20.30 20.98 -24.28
CA ASP A 162 21.43 20.44 -23.53
C ASP A 162 21.83 21.44 -22.44
N GLY A 163 21.89 20.97 -21.19
CA GLY A 163 22.13 21.85 -20.05
C GLY A 163 21.74 21.22 -18.70
N PRO A 164 21.97 21.94 -17.59
CA PRO A 164 21.65 21.47 -16.25
C PRO A 164 20.15 21.18 -16.04
N GLU A 165 19.26 21.89 -16.73
CA GLU A 165 17.82 21.64 -16.68
C GLU A 165 17.46 20.26 -17.25
N ARG A 166 18.17 19.82 -18.30
CA ARG A 166 17.99 18.47 -18.87
C ARG A 166 18.37 17.40 -17.86
N ASN A 167 19.48 17.59 -17.15
CA ASN A 167 19.94 16.65 -16.13
C ASN A 167 18.93 16.55 -14.98
N GLU A 168 18.38 17.68 -14.53
CA GLU A 168 17.32 17.71 -13.52
C GLU A 168 16.06 16.98 -14.00
N ILE A 169 15.66 17.16 -15.26
CA ILE A 169 14.51 16.45 -15.84
C ILE A 169 14.80 14.94 -15.91
N ILE A 170 15.99 14.53 -16.38
CA ILE A 170 16.42 13.11 -16.44
C ILE A 170 16.34 12.46 -15.06
N ALA A 171 16.92 13.11 -14.05
CA ALA A 171 16.91 12.62 -12.67
C ALA A 171 15.48 12.40 -12.16
N ARG A 172 14.54 13.26 -12.59
CA ARG A 172 13.13 13.17 -12.17
C ARG A 172 12.32 12.11 -12.90
N ILE A 173 12.65 11.82 -14.15
CA ILE A 173 11.90 10.86 -14.96
C ILE A 173 12.48 9.45 -14.95
N HIS A 174 13.67 9.26 -14.36
CA HIS A 174 14.34 7.97 -14.23
C HIS A 174 13.37 6.88 -13.73
N PRO A 175 13.33 5.70 -14.39
CA PRO A 175 14.28 5.19 -15.40
C PRO A 175 13.99 5.58 -16.86
N ARG A 176 13.04 6.49 -17.12
CA ARG A 176 12.67 6.86 -18.50
C ARG A 176 13.76 7.70 -19.15
N GLU A 177 14.02 7.46 -20.43
CA GLU A 177 14.88 8.31 -21.25
C GLU A 177 14.08 9.44 -21.92
N ILE A 178 14.74 10.57 -22.18
CA ILE A 178 14.14 11.67 -22.94
C ILE A 178 14.25 11.31 -24.43
N PRO A 179 13.13 11.16 -25.16
CA PRO A 179 13.18 10.88 -26.59
C PRO A 179 13.82 12.04 -27.37
N PRO A 180 14.42 11.78 -28.55
CA PRO A 180 14.95 12.84 -29.41
C PRO A 180 13.87 13.88 -29.74
N GLY A 181 14.17 15.16 -29.52
CA GLY A 181 13.19 16.23 -29.69
C GLY A 181 12.09 16.27 -28.61
N GLY A 182 12.32 15.65 -27.45
CA GLY A 182 11.39 15.67 -26.32
C GLY A 182 11.04 17.10 -25.87
N PHE A 183 9.78 17.27 -25.45
CA PHE A 183 9.26 18.54 -24.95
C PHE A 183 8.79 18.41 -23.50
N VAL A 184 8.86 19.50 -22.75
CA VAL A 184 8.20 19.65 -21.45
C VAL A 184 7.16 20.77 -21.50
N CYS A 185 6.12 20.69 -20.66
CA CYS A 185 5.20 21.81 -20.48
C CYS A 185 5.89 22.97 -19.77
N TYR A 186 5.39 24.18 -19.97
CA TYR A 186 5.91 25.40 -19.32
C TYR A 186 6.09 25.26 -17.80
N ALA A 187 5.13 24.65 -17.10
CA ALA A 187 5.21 24.47 -15.65
C ALA A 187 6.37 23.56 -15.23
N CYS A 188 6.58 22.44 -15.93
CA CYS A 188 7.70 21.54 -15.70
C CYS A 188 9.04 22.20 -16.07
N TRP A 189 9.07 22.99 -17.14
CA TRP A 189 10.27 23.76 -17.52
C TRP A 189 10.67 24.76 -16.44
N VAL A 190 9.74 25.60 -15.98
CA VAL A 190 10.01 26.58 -14.91
C VAL A 190 10.42 25.89 -13.62
N ALA A 191 9.86 24.72 -13.30
CA ALA A 191 10.28 23.92 -12.16
C ALA A 191 11.74 23.45 -12.30
N ALA A 192 12.14 22.94 -13.47
CA ALA A 192 13.53 22.57 -13.75
C ALA A 192 14.47 23.77 -13.62
N CYS A 193 14.18 24.90 -14.29
CA CYS A 193 15.02 26.11 -14.20
C CYS A 193 15.17 26.61 -12.77
N ARG A 194 14.07 26.61 -11.99
CA ARG A 194 14.14 26.98 -10.58
C ARG A 194 14.99 26.00 -9.78
N ASN A 195 14.95 24.71 -10.05
CA ASN A 195 15.79 23.73 -9.35
C ASN A 195 17.28 23.93 -9.69
N VAL A 196 17.60 24.19 -10.95
CA VAL A 196 18.96 24.49 -11.41
C VAL A 196 19.49 25.76 -10.76
N GLN A 197 18.76 26.87 -10.85
CA GLN A 197 19.17 28.15 -10.24
C GLN A 197 19.36 28.00 -8.73
N ARG A 198 18.52 27.19 -8.10
CA ARG A 198 18.61 26.87 -6.69
C ARG A 198 19.87 26.06 -6.35
N ALA A 199 20.21 25.07 -7.16
CA ALA A 199 21.44 24.29 -6.98
C ALA A 199 22.68 25.19 -7.14
N ALA A 200 22.69 26.08 -8.13
CA ALA A 200 23.76 27.05 -8.32
C ALA A 200 23.91 28.01 -7.13
N ASN A 201 22.80 28.54 -6.61
CA ASN A 201 22.83 29.41 -5.42
C ASN A 201 23.35 28.68 -4.17
N ILE A 202 23.06 27.38 -4.04
CA ILE A 202 23.60 26.56 -2.96
C ILE A 202 25.13 26.48 -3.13
N GLU A 203 25.63 26.15 -4.32
CA GLU A 203 27.05 26.04 -4.66
C GLU A 203 27.83 27.35 -4.44
N GLU A 204 27.27 28.50 -4.82
CA GLU A 204 27.85 29.81 -4.53
C GLU A 204 27.94 30.09 -3.02
N GLY A 205 26.93 29.68 -2.26
CA GLY A 205 26.96 29.82 -0.80
C GLY A 205 27.94 28.86 -0.12
N TRP A 206 28.28 27.71 -0.73
CA TRP A 206 29.39 26.87 -0.28
C TRP A 206 30.75 27.55 -0.49
N GLN A 207 30.90 28.34 -1.56
CA GLN A 207 32.14 29.06 -1.85
C GLN A 207 32.33 30.31 -0.98
N ASN A 208 31.24 30.91 -0.48
CA ASN A 208 31.28 32.06 0.43
C ASN A 208 30.39 31.81 1.66
N PRO A 209 30.85 30.97 2.62
CA PRO A 209 30.07 30.68 3.82
C PRO A 209 30.03 31.92 4.72
N GLY A 210 28.95 32.69 4.63
CA GLY A 210 28.64 33.69 5.65
C GLY A 210 28.47 33.04 7.03
N PRO A 211 28.53 33.81 8.13
CA PRO A 211 28.41 33.29 9.50
C PRO A 211 27.07 32.59 9.80
N SER A 212 26.07 32.66 8.91
CA SER A 212 24.81 31.90 8.98
C SER A 212 24.81 30.57 8.21
N TYR A 213 25.91 30.20 7.55
CA TYR A 213 26.01 29.03 6.65
C TYR A 213 26.56 27.75 7.32
N GLN A 214 26.65 27.72 8.65
CA GLN A 214 27.16 26.58 9.43
C GLN A 214 26.14 25.46 9.69
N HIS A 215 24.96 25.53 9.10
CA HIS A 215 23.98 24.46 9.19
C HIS A 215 23.65 23.98 7.77
N TYR A 216 23.32 22.70 7.62
CA TYR A 216 22.75 22.06 6.42
C TYR A 216 23.73 21.36 5.47
N GLY A 217 24.02 20.10 5.79
CA GLY A 217 23.84 19.06 4.77
C GLY A 217 22.36 19.07 4.34
N ALA A 218 22.09 19.55 3.13
CA ALA A 218 20.74 19.86 2.65
C ALA A 218 19.93 18.62 2.21
N ASP A 219 20.39 17.42 2.53
CA ASP A 219 19.74 16.16 2.18
C ASP A 219 19.19 15.46 3.42
N CYS A 220 18.08 14.75 3.24
CA CYS A 220 17.51 13.91 4.26
C CYS A 220 18.54 12.86 4.61
N VAL A 221 19.00 12.81 5.87
CA VAL A 221 20.03 11.85 6.25
C VAL A 221 19.60 10.41 5.98
N TRP A 222 18.29 10.13 6.05
CA TRP A 222 17.69 8.84 5.76
C TRP A 222 17.57 8.58 4.24
N CYS A 223 16.72 9.32 3.52
CA CYS A 223 16.43 8.99 2.12
C CYS A 223 17.37 9.62 1.10
N LYS A 224 18.36 10.41 1.55
CA LYS A 224 19.31 11.19 0.75
C LYS A 224 18.67 12.13 -0.27
N MET A 225 17.35 12.35 -0.18
CA MET A 225 16.66 13.32 -1.01
C MET A 225 16.93 14.72 -0.48
N SER A 226 17.13 15.66 -1.39
CA SER A 226 17.19 17.08 -1.05
C SER A 226 15.98 17.50 -0.21
N LEU A 227 16.27 18.13 0.92
CA LEU A 227 15.32 18.71 1.85
C LEU A 227 14.82 20.07 1.39
N PHE A 228 15.33 20.58 0.28
CA PHE A 228 15.00 21.92 -0.15
C PHE A 228 13.53 22.03 -0.58
N GLN A 229 12.82 23.03 -0.02
CA GLN A 229 11.36 23.20 -0.08
C GLN A 229 10.51 22.08 0.55
N ARG A 230 11.13 21.14 1.25
CA ARG A 230 10.39 20.17 2.07
C ARG A 230 10.29 20.70 3.49
N GLN A 231 9.20 20.35 4.16
CA GLN A 231 9.19 20.46 5.60
C GLN A 231 10.25 19.49 6.16
N VAL A 232 11.08 20.00 7.06
CA VAL A 232 12.17 19.26 7.67
C VAL A 232 11.94 19.12 9.17
N ARG A 233 12.48 18.05 9.73
CA ARG A 233 12.61 17.87 11.17
C ARG A 233 14.07 17.69 11.50
N ILE A 234 14.52 18.40 12.53
CA ILE A 234 15.83 18.17 13.15
C ILE A 234 15.67 16.93 14.01
N LEU A 235 16.50 15.92 13.78
CA LEU A 235 16.60 14.74 14.65
C LEU A 235 17.23 15.19 15.96
N ARG A 236 16.41 15.27 17.01
CA ARG A 236 16.87 15.44 18.39
C ARG A 236 17.12 14.07 19.01
N ASP A 237 17.79 14.03 20.16
CA ASP A 237 17.92 12.80 20.94
C ASP A 237 16.55 12.20 21.26
N GLY A 238 16.35 10.94 20.92
CA GLY A 238 15.09 10.23 21.02
C GLY A 238 15.06 8.94 20.18
N PRO A 239 14.03 8.11 20.35
CA PRO A 239 13.96 6.80 19.69
C PRO A 239 13.88 6.91 18.16
N GLU A 240 13.35 8.01 17.61
CA GLU A 240 13.40 8.27 16.17
C GLU A 240 14.84 8.44 15.66
N ARG A 241 15.73 9.04 16.47
CA ARG A 241 17.14 9.23 16.11
C ARG A 241 17.87 7.89 16.02
N ASP A 242 17.59 6.98 16.97
CA ASP A 242 18.19 5.64 17.01
C ASP A 242 17.76 4.81 15.79
N ILE A 243 16.46 4.85 15.44
CA ILE A 243 15.93 4.16 14.25
C ILE A 243 16.59 4.70 12.97
N VAL A 244 16.75 6.02 12.87
CA VAL A 244 17.42 6.62 11.70
C VAL A 244 18.89 6.24 11.67
N ALA A 245 19.59 6.27 12.82
CA ALA A 245 21.00 5.90 12.93
C ALA A 245 21.25 4.45 12.51
N GLU A 246 20.43 3.51 13.00
CA GLU A 246 20.48 2.10 12.62
C GLU A 246 20.30 1.93 11.10
N ARG A 247 19.40 2.71 10.50
CA ARG A 247 19.07 2.59 9.07
C ARG A 247 20.14 3.17 8.14
N ILE A 248 20.96 4.11 8.62
CA ILE A 248 22.02 4.73 7.81
C ILE A 248 23.41 4.14 8.05
N TYR A 249 23.51 3.13 8.93
CA TYR A 249 24.75 2.40 9.21
C TYR A 249 25.42 1.92 7.90
N PRO A 250 26.74 2.11 7.72
CA PRO A 250 27.75 2.47 8.72
C PRO A 250 28.01 3.96 8.92
N ASN A 251 27.22 4.86 8.32
CA ASN A 251 27.49 6.30 8.40
C ASN A 251 27.16 6.87 9.79
N GLU A 252 28.04 7.70 10.34
CA GLU A 252 27.77 8.43 11.58
C GLU A 252 26.68 9.47 11.38
N LEU A 253 25.75 9.57 12.34
CA LEU A 253 24.63 10.51 12.29
C LEU A 253 25.05 11.86 12.92
N PRO A 254 25.11 12.97 12.16
CA PRO A 254 25.48 14.28 12.69
C PRO A 254 24.56 14.75 13.83
N GLU A 255 25.07 15.56 14.75
CA GLU A 255 24.32 16.10 15.90
C GLU A 255 23.05 16.88 15.49
N HIS A 256 23.10 17.56 14.35
CA HIS A 256 21.98 18.33 13.80
C HIS A 256 21.50 17.73 12.47
N ALA A 257 21.44 16.40 12.41
CA ALA A 257 20.91 15.68 11.27
C ALA A 257 19.46 16.06 10.97
N LEU A 258 19.13 16.12 9.69
CA LEU A 258 17.80 16.54 9.22
C LEU A 258 17.14 15.44 8.43
N VAL A 259 15.84 15.27 8.64
CA VAL A 259 15.01 14.34 7.87
C VAL A 259 13.83 15.06 7.24
N CYS A 260 13.38 14.58 6.08
CA CYS A 260 12.13 15.06 5.51
C CYS A 260 10.95 14.57 6.36
N VAL A 261 9.82 15.29 6.32
CA VAL A 261 8.61 14.93 7.07
C VAL A 261 8.16 13.49 6.81
N ASP A 262 8.30 12.97 5.58
CA ASP A 262 7.91 11.58 5.27
C ASP A 262 8.81 10.56 5.98
N CYS A 263 10.13 10.79 6.00
CA CYS A 263 11.07 9.92 6.72
C CYS A 263 10.88 10.04 8.23
N TRP A 264 10.58 11.24 8.73
CA TRP A 264 10.21 11.45 10.12
C TRP A 264 8.95 10.65 10.50
N ALA A 265 7.88 10.75 9.71
CA ALA A 265 6.64 10.02 9.96
C ALA A 265 6.87 8.50 9.99
N ARG A 266 7.70 7.97 9.08
CA ARG A 266 8.11 6.55 9.11
C ARG A 266 8.89 6.20 10.37
N ALA A 267 9.83 7.04 10.80
CA ALA A 267 10.54 6.85 12.06
C ALA A 267 9.54 6.70 13.22
N GLN A 268 8.55 7.59 13.28
CA GLN A 268 7.52 7.56 14.31
C GLN A 268 6.64 6.30 14.25
N GLU A 269 6.28 5.84 13.04
CA GLU A 269 5.56 4.56 12.88
C GLU A 269 6.36 3.39 13.45
N TYR A 270 7.69 3.36 13.26
CA TYR A 270 8.56 2.34 13.84
C TYR A 270 8.64 2.45 15.37
N VAL A 271 8.80 3.65 15.94
CA VAL A 271 8.76 3.87 17.41
C VAL A 271 7.45 3.35 17.99
N ASN A 272 6.33 3.72 17.37
CA ASN A 272 5.00 3.29 17.83
C ASN A 272 4.79 1.77 17.68
N SER A 273 5.45 1.15 16.71
CA SER A 273 5.41 -0.30 16.51
C SER A 273 6.31 -1.05 17.49
N SER A 274 7.46 -0.48 17.87
CA SER A 274 8.41 -1.10 18.79
C SER A 274 8.01 -0.93 20.26
N GLU A 275 7.40 0.19 20.64
CA GLU A 275 6.80 0.38 21.98
C GLU A 275 5.56 -0.52 22.18
N GLY A 276 4.94 -1.02 21.11
CA GLY A 276 3.94 -2.07 21.13
C GLY A 276 4.49 -3.49 21.19
N SER A 277 5.82 -3.65 21.15
CA SER A 277 6.50 -4.94 21.06
C SER A 277 7.50 -5.15 22.20
N VAL A 278 7.06 -4.91 23.44
CA VAL A 278 7.63 -5.61 24.59
C VAL A 278 7.44 -7.10 24.30
N VAL A 279 8.54 -7.85 24.29
CA VAL A 279 8.57 -9.31 24.22
C VAL A 279 7.68 -9.85 25.36
N GLN A 280 6.41 -10.08 25.07
CA GLN A 280 5.54 -10.85 25.94
C GLN A 280 5.87 -12.32 25.69
N PRO A 281 6.13 -13.11 26.75
CA PRO A 281 6.25 -14.55 26.62
C PRO A 281 4.97 -15.09 25.98
N ALA A 282 5.15 -16.04 25.07
CA ALA A 282 4.10 -16.68 24.30
C ALA A 282 2.89 -17.05 25.17
N GLY A 283 1.73 -16.46 24.86
CA GLY A 283 0.44 -16.88 25.39
C GLY A 283 -0.22 -15.90 26.35
N THR A 284 -0.74 -14.77 25.86
CA THR A 284 -2.01 -14.29 26.39
C THR A 284 -3.02 -14.05 25.25
N PRO A 285 -4.26 -14.55 25.39
CA PRO A 285 -5.30 -14.34 24.40
C PRO A 285 -5.62 -12.85 24.39
N ASN A 286 -5.62 -12.26 23.19
CA ASN A 286 -6.08 -10.90 22.97
C ASN A 286 -7.49 -10.78 23.61
N PRO A 287 -7.70 -10.04 24.72
CA PRO A 287 -8.96 -10.11 25.44
C PRO A 287 -9.92 -9.15 24.75
N TRP A 288 -10.52 -9.62 23.66
CA TRP A 288 -11.73 -9.01 23.13
C TRP A 288 -12.79 -9.13 24.22
N ILE A 289 -13.18 -8.01 24.80
CA ILE A 289 -14.20 -7.96 25.85
C ILE A 289 -15.54 -7.82 25.13
N ASN A 290 -16.39 -8.85 25.22
CA ASN A 290 -17.76 -8.74 24.76
C ASN A 290 -18.54 -7.98 25.84
N LEU A 291 -18.87 -6.71 25.57
CA LEU A 291 -19.83 -6.00 26.40
C LEU A 291 -21.20 -6.62 26.11
N ALA A 292 -22.03 -6.84 27.15
CA ALA A 292 -23.37 -7.42 27.00
C ALA A 292 -24.15 -6.78 25.83
N ASP A 293 -25.11 -7.52 25.25
CA ASP A 293 -25.83 -7.27 23.98
C ASP A 293 -26.38 -5.84 23.72
N ASP A 294 -26.34 -5.00 24.74
CA ASP A 294 -26.75 -3.61 24.74
C ASP A 294 -25.78 -2.65 24.04
N TYR A 295 -24.46 -2.92 24.03
CA TYR A 295 -23.48 -2.00 23.46
C TYR A 295 -22.82 -2.56 22.21
N LYS A 296 -22.72 -1.71 21.18
CA LYS A 296 -22.06 -2.05 19.90
C LYS A 296 -21.08 -0.97 19.50
N HIS A 297 -20.16 -1.26 18.59
CA HIS A 297 -19.23 -0.26 18.04
C HIS A 297 -19.09 -0.31 16.53
N THR A 298 -18.73 0.84 15.97
CA THR A 298 -18.46 0.99 14.53
C THR A 298 -17.08 0.44 14.16
N SER A 299 -16.93 -0.03 12.92
CA SER A 299 -15.61 -0.43 12.40
C SER A 299 -14.63 0.75 12.43
N ASN A 300 -13.43 0.54 12.98
CA ASN A 300 -12.38 1.55 13.03
C ASN A 300 -11.74 1.80 11.66
N SER A 301 -12.44 2.56 10.79
CA SER A 301 -12.00 2.81 9.41
C SER A 301 -12.15 4.27 9.02
N SER A 302 -11.08 4.81 8.42
CA SER A 302 -11.05 6.16 7.84
C SER A 302 -11.51 6.21 6.38
N ARG A 303 -11.77 5.05 5.75
CA ARG A 303 -11.97 4.95 4.29
C ARG A 303 -13.40 5.24 3.82
N ARG A 304 -14.39 5.16 4.71
CA ARG A 304 -15.81 5.35 4.40
C ARG A 304 -16.55 6.02 5.55
N CYS A 305 -17.71 6.57 5.25
CA CYS A 305 -18.65 7.00 6.28
C CYS A 305 -19.02 5.77 7.15
N PHE A 306 -19.08 5.93 8.48
CA PHE A 306 -19.36 4.81 9.39
C PHE A 306 -20.80 4.28 9.24
N VAL A 307 -21.70 5.11 8.72
CA VAL A 307 -23.07 4.71 8.38
C VAL A 307 -23.04 3.60 7.30
N PRO A 308 -23.62 2.42 7.58
CA PRO A 308 -23.66 1.32 6.62
C PRO A 308 -24.28 1.72 5.29
N PHE A 309 -23.76 1.14 4.20
CA PHE A 309 -24.21 1.40 2.82
C PHE A 309 -24.11 2.85 2.31
N CYS A 310 -23.50 3.77 3.07
CA CYS A 310 -23.29 5.13 2.62
C CYS A 310 -22.23 5.19 1.50
N THR A 311 -22.63 5.66 0.31
CA THR A 311 -21.76 5.81 -0.86
C THR A 311 -21.17 7.21 -1.04
N ASN A 312 -21.57 8.19 -0.22
CA ASN A 312 -21.04 9.55 -0.30
C ASN A 312 -19.52 9.56 -0.14
N PRO A 313 -18.77 10.36 -0.91
CA PRO A 313 -17.29 10.35 -0.92
C PRO A 313 -16.65 11.16 0.21
N GLU A 314 -17.39 12.03 0.89
CA GLU A 314 -16.85 12.91 1.95
C GLU A 314 -16.38 12.13 3.18
N ARG A 315 -15.28 12.58 3.78
CA ARG A 315 -14.60 11.90 4.91
C ARG A 315 -14.28 12.87 6.03
N LEU A 316 -15.32 13.44 6.63
CA LEU A 316 -15.14 14.35 7.77
C LEU A 316 -14.91 13.53 9.05
N SER A 317 -14.09 14.05 9.96
CA SER A 317 -13.98 13.48 11.31
C SER A 317 -15.31 13.61 12.06
N VAL A 318 -15.67 12.60 12.85
CA VAL A 318 -16.88 12.63 13.69
C VAL A 318 -16.58 13.49 14.92
N PRO A 319 -17.27 14.63 15.12
CA PRO A 319 -17.06 15.45 16.32
C PRO A 319 -17.47 14.70 17.60
N ASP A 320 -16.81 14.98 18.72
CA ASP A 320 -17.05 14.25 19.97
C ASP A 320 -18.47 14.44 20.52
N PHE A 321 -19.06 15.64 20.38
CA PHE A 321 -20.46 15.88 20.75
C PHE A 321 -21.42 14.94 20.00
N LEU A 322 -21.11 14.62 18.73
CA LEU A 322 -21.91 13.71 17.92
C LEU A 322 -21.70 12.26 18.34
N ARG A 323 -20.45 11.86 18.62
CA ARG A 323 -20.14 10.53 19.17
C ARG A 323 -20.88 10.28 20.48
N LYS A 324 -20.82 11.26 21.40
CA LYS A 324 -21.51 11.23 22.69
C LYS A 324 -23.02 11.10 22.52
N ARG A 325 -23.62 11.92 21.65
CA ARG A 325 -25.06 11.87 21.34
C ARG A 325 -25.48 10.51 20.79
N ILE A 326 -24.73 9.93 19.87
CA ILE A 326 -25.02 8.59 19.30
C ILE A 326 -24.90 7.54 20.40
N LEU A 327 -23.81 7.54 21.17
CA LEU A 327 -23.59 6.60 22.27
C LEU A 327 -24.74 6.64 23.29
N GLN A 328 -25.20 7.82 23.68
CA GLN A 328 -26.29 7.97 24.65
C GLN A 328 -27.66 7.53 24.11
N SER A 329 -27.95 7.80 22.83
CA SER A 329 -29.28 7.53 22.25
C SER A 329 -29.46 6.12 21.69
N THR A 330 -28.39 5.50 21.20
CA THR A 330 -28.44 4.20 20.52
C THR A 330 -27.58 3.12 21.17
N LYS A 331 -26.79 3.45 22.20
CA LYS A 331 -25.76 2.57 22.78
C LYS A 331 -24.70 2.10 21.76
N ILE A 332 -24.47 2.87 20.70
CA ILE A 332 -23.45 2.59 19.69
C ILE A 332 -22.25 3.52 19.88
N TYR A 333 -21.08 2.93 20.16
CA TYR A 333 -19.82 3.64 20.24
C TYR A 333 -19.22 3.88 18.85
N VAL A 334 -18.96 5.14 18.51
CA VAL A 334 -18.32 5.52 17.25
C VAL A 334 -16.82 5.68 17.47
N THR A 335 -16.02 4.80 16.85
CA THR A 335 -14.57 4.74 17.04
C THR A 335 -13.82 6.00 16.55
N GLU A 336 -12.60 6.21 17.04
CA GLU A 336 -11.84 7.44 16.85
C GLU A 336 -11.47 7.73 15.39
N ASN A 337 -11.15 6.71 14.59
CA ASN A 337 -10.79 6.93 13.17
C ASN A 337 -11.99 6.91 12.23
N CYS A 338 -13.22 6.72 12.73
CA CYS A 338 -14.40 6.78 11.89
C CYS A 338 -14.53 8.14 11.19
N ARG A 339 -15.17 8.08 10.00
CA ARG A 339 -15.51 9.26 9.21
C ARG A 339 -17.02 9.34 9.02
N ILE A 340 -17.50 10.54 8.75
CA ILE A 340 -18.91 10.84 8.46
C ILE A 340 -18.97 11.76 7.23
N CYS A 341 -19.97 11.58 6.37
CA CYS A 341 -20.23 12.52 5.26
C CYS A 341 -21.07 13.71 5.75
N ALA A 342 -21.04 14.85 5.05
CA ALA A 342 -21.78 16.04 5.42
C ALA A 342 -23.29 15.77 5.51
N LYS A 343 -23.83 14.93 4.60
CA LYS A 343 -25.24 14.52 4.63
C LYS A 343 -25.62 13.88 5.97
N HIS A 344 -24.87 12.89 6.43
CA HIS A 344 -25.16 12.20 7.69
C HIS A 344 -24.79 13.06 8.91
N ARG A 345 -23.79 13.93 8.80
CA ARG A 345 -23.41 14.85 9.89
C ARG A 345 -24.58 15.74 10.31
N ASN A 346 -25.41 16.14 9.34
CA ASN A 346 -26.57 16.98 9.56
C ASN A 346 -27.83 16.18 9.95
N THR A 347 -27.75 14.85 10.07
CA THR A 347 -28.88 14.04 10.52
C THR A 347 -29.10 14.20 12.03
N TYR A 348 -30.35 14.48 12.40
CA TYR A 348 -30.76 14.63 13.81
C TYR A 348 -31.16 13.30 14.45
N ASN A 349 -31.87 12.43 13.72
CA ASN A 349 -32.30 11.12 14.22
C ASN A 349 -31.30 10.01 13.82
N TRP A 350 -30.75 9.31 14.81
CA TRP A 350 -29.80 8.21 14.65
C TRP A 350 -30.36 6.82 14.98
N GLU A 351 -31.67 6.71 15.24
CA GLU A 351 -32.33 5.45 15.61
C GLU A 351 -32.19 4.36 14.56
N PHE A 352 -32.11 4.74 13.27
CA PHE A 352 -31.90 3.79 12.16
C PHE A 352 -30.59 3.00 12.30
N LEU A 353 -29.62 3.47 13.11
CA LEU A 353 -28.41 2.70 13.38
C LEU A 353 -28.68 1.42 14.19
N LYS A 354 -29.77 1.37 14.97
CA LYS A 354 -30.13 0.18 15.78
C LYS A 354 -30.43 -1.05 14.93
N GLU A 355 -30.90 -0.84 13.70
CA GLU A 355 -31.24 -1.89 12.73
C GLU A 355 -29.99 -2.50 12.06
N ASN A 356 -28.80 -1.93 12.28
CA ASN A 356 -27.58 -2.37 11.62
C ASN A 356 -26.75 -3.31 12.48
N GLU A 357 -26.06 -4.25 11.82
CA GLU A 357 -25.12 -5.18 12.45
C GLU A 357 -23.79 -4.47 12.73
N PHE A 358 -23.62 -4.04 13.97
CA PHE A 358 -22.36 -3.56 14.53
C PHE A 358 -21.75 -4.61 15.45
N SER A 359 -20.44 -4.55 15.65
CA SER A 359 -19.71 -5.50 16.50
C SER A 359 -19.97 -5.21 17.98
N SER A 360 -20.07 -6.25 18.81
CA SER A 360 -20.18 -6.16 20.27
C SER A 360 -18.85 -6.47 20.98
N THR A 361 -17.78 -6.77 20.24
CA THR A 361 -16.47 -7.11 20.79
C THR A 361 -15.55 -5.89 20.84
N PHE A 362 -15.19 -5.46 22.05
CA PHE A 362 -14.39 -4.27 22.25
C PHE A 362 -12.96 -4.62 22.64
N THR A 363 -12.03 -3.80 22.18
CA THR A 363 -10.69 -3.75 22.76
C THR A 363 -10.69 -2.93 24.06
N GLN A 364 -9.72 -3.18 24.94
CA GLN A 364 -9.56 -2.40 26.17
C GLN A 364 -9.42 -0.88 25.90
N ALA A 365 -8.73 -0.51 24.81
CA ALA A 365 -8.57 0.88 24.39
C ALA A 365 -9.90 1.52 23.98
N GLU A 366 -10.75 0.79 23.25
CA GLU A 366 -12.07 1.26 22.86
C GLU A 366 -12.99 1.45 24.06
N ILE A 367 -12.96 0.53 25.04
CA ILE A 367 -13.72 0.69 26.30
C ILE A 367 -13.28 1.94 27.04
N LYS A 368 -11.97 2.17 27.17
CA LYS A 368 -11.43 3.35 27.84
C LYS A 368 -11.87 4.65 27.14
N SER A 369 -11.80 4.69 25.81
CA SER A 369 -12.22 5.85 25.03
C SER A 369 -13.74 6.09 25.11
N MET A 370 -14.54 5.02 25.06
CA MET A 370 -15.99 5.08 25.27
C MET A 370 -16.37 5.63 26.65
N LEU A 371 -15.67 5.21 27.72
CA LEU A 371 -15.88 5.73 29.07
C LEU A 371 -15.45 7.19 29.20
N ASN A 372 -14.35 7.59 28.56
CA ASN A 372 -13.91 8.99 28.57
C ASN A 372 -14.94 9.91 27.88
N LEU A 373 -15.57 9.45 26.79
CA LEU A 373 -16.63 10.18 26.11
C LEU A 373 -17.89 10.36 26.97
N SER A 374 -18.22 9.39 27.83
CA SER A 374 -19.39 9.49 28.70
C SER A 374 -19.13 10.35 29.94
N LEU A 375 -17.90 10.37 30.44
CA LEU A 375 -17.49 11.09 31.64
C LEU A 375 -17.18 12.57 31.41
N CYS A 376 -16.89 13.00 30.18
CA CYS A 376 -16.57 14.40 29.92
C CYS A 376 -17.85 15.26 30.06
N PRO A 377 -17.97 16.13 31.07
CA PRO A 377 -19.12 17.01 31.22
C PRO A 377 -19.20 17.91 29.98
N ASP A 378 -20.41 18.21 29.51
CA ASP A 378 -20.58 19.10 28.37
C ASP A 378 -19.93 20.44 28.74
N SER A 379 -18.76 20.71 28.15
CA SER A 379 -18.15 22.03 28.19
C SER A 379 -19.14 22.95 27.50
N THR A 380 -19.94 23.63 28.32
CA THR A 380 -20.97 24.58 27.92
C THR A 380 -20.41 25.50 26.84
N ASN A 381 -21.04 25.44 25.67
CA ASN A 381 -20.73 26.26 24.50
C ASN A 381 -20.64 27.74 24.89
N ASN A 382 -19.50 28.36 24.58
CA ASN A 382 -19.40 29.77 24.21
C ASN A 382 -19.50 29.88 22.68
#